data_AF-A0A1N7AL39-F1
#
_entry.id   AF-A0A1N7AL39-F1
#
_cell.length_a   1.000
_cell.length_b   1.000
_cell.length_c   1.000
_cell.angle_alpha   90.00
_cell.angle_beta   90.00
_cell.angle_gamma   90.00
#
_symmetry.space_group_name_H-M   'P 1'
#
loop_
_entity.id
_entity.type
_entity.pdbx_description
1 polymer ?
#
loop_
_entity_poly.entity_id
_entity_poly.type
_entity_poly.pdbx_seq_one_letter_code
_entity_poly.pdbx_strand_id
1 'polypeptide(L)' 'MEHSFSSFFTGLGLIGILIGIVFLVFVVWSVVWSYSDARRRGKSPWLVALMVLFMVWPVGLIVWLLLRPQNTNQQV' A
#
# COMPACT_ATOMS: atom_id res chain seq x y z
N MET A 1 38.40 -4.09 16.30
CA MET A 1 37.11 -3.46 16.67
C MET A 1 36.36 -2.94 15.43
N GLU A 2 37.02 -2.26 14.49
CA GLU A 2 36.40 -1.70 13.27
C GLU A 2 35.64 -2.73 12.40
N HIS A 3 36.20 -3.92 12.18
CA HIS A 3 35.54 -5.01 11.44
C HIS A 3 34.22 -5.51 12.08
N SER A 4 34.03 -5.33 13.39
CA SER A 4 32.80 -5.74 14.07
C SER A 4 31.68 -4.72 13.89
N PHE A 5 32.02 -3.44 13.75
CA PHE A 5 31.04 -2.40 13.52
C PHE A 5 30.55 -2.41 12.07
N SER A 6 31.44 -2.62 11.10
CA SER A 6 31.07 -2.67 9.68
C SER A 6 30.12 -3.82 9.35
N SER A 7 30.34 -5.01 9.92
CA SER A 7 29.45 -6.17 9.74
C SER A 7 28.08 -5.95 10.39
N PHE A 8 28.03 -5.30 11.56
CA PHE A 8 26.79 -4.92 12.23
C PHE A 8 25.95 -3.95 11.39
N PHE A 9 26.55 -2.85 10.90
CA PHE A 9 25.84 -1.89 10.05
C PHE A 9 25.40 -2.50 8.71
N THR A 10 26.21 -3.39 8.15
CA THR A 10 25.84 -4.13 6.92
C THR A 10 24.60 -5.01 7.16
N GLY A 11 24.55 -5.71 8.30
CA GLY A 11 23.39 -6.51 8.69
C GLY A 11 22.12 -5.68 8.87
N LEU A 12 22.22 -4.53 9.56
CA LEU A 12 21.10 -3.59 9.68
C LEU A 12 20.64 -3.03 8.34
N GLY A 13 21.59 -2.69 7.45
CA GLY A 13 21.28 -2.22 6.10
C GLY A 13 20.51 -3.25 5.30
N LEU A 14 20.92 -4.52 5.34
CA LEU A 14 20.22 -5.60 4.65
C LEU A 14 18.80 -5.81 5.18
N ILE A 15 18.63 -5.79 6.51
CA ILE A 15 17.30 -5.89 7.14
C ILE A 15 16.42 -4.71 6.69
N GLY A 16 16.97 -3.49 6.68
CA GLY A 16 16.26 -2.30 6.21
C GLY A 16 15.81 -2.43 4.75
N ILE A 17 16.65 -2.95 3.86
CA ILE A 17 16.31 -3.20 2.45
C ILE A 17 15.19 -4.23 2.34
N LEU A 18 15.26 -5.34 3.07
CA LEU A 18 14.22 -6.37 3.06
C LEU A 18 12.88 -5.82 3.53
N ILE A 19 12.87 -5.06 4.62
CA ILE A 19 11.67 -4.38 5.12
C ILE A 19 11.13 -3.40 4.07
N GLY A 20 12.00 -2.60 3.45
CA GLY A 20 11.62 -1.67 2.39
C GLY A 20 10.98 -2.34 1.19
N ILE A 21 11.51 -3.49 0.75
CA ILE A 21 10.94 -4.28 -0.35
C ILE A 21 9.55 -4.80 0.02
N VAL A 22 9.42 -5.43 1.21
CA VAL A 22 8.13 -5.94 1.69
C VAL A 22 7.11 -4.81 1.76
N PHE A 23 7.49 -3.68 2.35
CA PHE A 23 6.65 -2.49 2.44
C PHE A 23 6.22 -1.99 1.05
N LEU A 24 7.15 -1.88 0.10
CA LEU A 24 6.84 -1.46 -1.28
C LEU A 24 5.85 -2.41 -1.95
N VAL A 25 6.03 -3.73 -1.80
CA VAL A 25 5.09 -4.74 -2.32
C VAL A 25 3.70 -4.52 -1.74
N PHE A 26 3.59 -4.28 -0.43
CA PHE A 26 2.30 -3.99 0.22
C PHE A 26 1.64 -2.72 -0.29
N VAL A 27 2.41 -1.65 -0.52
CA VAL A 27 1.89 -0.40 -1.09
C VAL A 27 1.34 -0.64 -2.49
N VAL A 28 2.11 -1.26 -3.38
CA VAL A 28 1.68 -1.53 -4.77
C VAL A 28 0.45 -2.44 -4.77
N TRP A 29 0.47 -3.51 -3.99
CA TRP A 29 -0.66 -4.43 -3.87
C TRP A 29 -1.93 -3.71 -3.38
N SER A 30 -1.81 -2.84 -2.37
CA SER A 30 -2.92 -2.05 -1.83
C SER A 30 -3.54 -1.13 -2.88
N VAL A 31 -2.71 -0.47 -3.69
CA VAL A 31 -3.17 0.43 -4.77
C VAL A 31 -3.92 -0.36 -5.83
N VAL A 32 -3.34 -1.47 -6.33
CA VAL A 32 -3.97 -2.32 -7.36
C VAL A 32 -5.27 -2.94 -6.85
N TRP A 33 -5.27 -3.39 -5.60
CA TRP A 33 -6.45 -3.94 -4.95
C TRP A 33 -7.55 -2.89 -4.82
N SER A 34 -7.24 -1.69 -4.33
CA SER A 34 -8.22 -0.61 -4.14
C SER A 34 -8.81 -0.11 -5.47
N TYR A 35 -8.00 -0.05 -6.53
CA TYR A 35 -8.47 0.20 -7.89
C TYR A 35 -9.54 -0.81 -8.31
N SER A 36 -9.22 -2.09 -8.14
CA SER A 36 -10.11 -3.19 -8.54
C SER A 36 -11.38 -3.24 -7.68
N ASP A 37 -11.26 -2.96 -6.38
CA ASP A 37 -12.38 -2.89 -5.44
C ASP A 37 -13.32 -1.72 -5.78
N ALA A 38 -12.77 -0.53 -6.05
CA ALA A 38 -13.54 0.63 -6.48
C ALA A 38 -14.29 0.38 -7.80
N ARG A 39 -13.62 -0.25 -8.77
CA ARG A 39 -14.24 -0.63 -10.05
C ARG A 39 -15.43 -1.57 -9.86
N ARG A 40 -15.30 -2.57 -8.99
CA ARG A 40 -16.39 -3.51 -8.67
C ARG A 40 -17.57 -2.77 -8.00
N ARG A 41 -17.29 -1.77 -7.16
CA ARG A 41 -18.31 -0.98 -6.44
C ARG A 41 -18.90 0.19 -7.26
N GLY A 42 -18.60 0.28 -8.56
CA GLY A 42 -19.09 1.36 -9.42
C GLY A 42 -18.56 2.75 -9.06
N LYS A 43 -17.39 2.82 -8.40
CA LYS A 43 -16.70 4.09 -8.09
C LYS A 43 -15.52 4.30 -9.03
N SER A 44 -15.06 5.55 -9.15
CA SER A 44 -13.93 5.92 -10.00
C SER A 44 -12.66 5.18 -9.54
N PRO A 45 -12.14 4.20 -10.31
CA PRO A 45 -11.03 3.36 -9.88
C PRO A 45 -9.72 4.15 -9.69
N TRP A 46 -9.47 5.09 -10.61
CA TRP A 46 -8.28 5.94 -10.58
C TRP A 46 -8.27 6.89 -9.39
N LEU A 47 -9.42 7.50 -9.07
CA LEU A 47 -9.50 8.43 -7.94
C LEU A 47 -9.17 7.71 -6.62
N VAL A 48 -9.72 6.50 -6.43
CA VAL A 48 -9.44 5.70 -5.24
C VAL A 48 -7.98 5.24 -5.21
N ALA A 49 -7.44 4.74 -6.32
CA ALA A 49 -6.05 4.28 -6.40
C ALA A 49 -5.04 5.41 -6.09
N LEU A 50 -5.26 6.60 -6.66
CA LEU A 50 -4.41 7.77 -6.41
C LEU A 50 -4.56 8.26 -4.97
N MET A 51 -5.77 8.22 -4.40
CA MET A 51 -5.99 8.52 -2.98
C MET A 51 -5.19 7.56 -2.08
N VAL A 52 -5.24 6.25 -2.36
CA VAL A 52 -4.49 5.23 -1.60
C VAL A 52 -2.98 5.41 -1.72
N LEU A 53 -2.48 5.82 -2.90
CA LEU A 53 -1.06 6.04 -3.15
C LEU A 53 -0.53 7.34 -2.50
N PHE A 54 -1.27 8.45 -2.64
CA PHE A 54 -0.78 9.79 -2.28
C PHE A 54 -1.18 10.28 -0.89
N MET A 55 -2.29 9.81 -0.32
CA MET A 55 -2.63 10.12 1.09
C MET A 55 -1.89 9.18 2.03
N VAL A 56 -0.54 9.28 2.04
CA VAL A 56 0.39 8.56 2.94
C VAL A 56 -0.11 7.18 3.32
N TRP A 57 0.26 6.16 2.55
CA TRP A 57 -0.07 4.78 2.93
C TRP A 57 0.34 4.52 4.41
N PRO A 58 -0.55 3.96 5.27
CA PRO A 58 -1.82 3.30 4.95
C PRO A 58 -3.08 4.18 5.08
N VAL A 59 -2.96 5.49 5.33
CA VAL A 59 -4.11 6.37 5.62
C VAL A 59 -5.13 6.38 4.47
N GLY A 60 -4.68 6.55 3.22
CA GLY A 60 -5.57 6.50 2.06
C GLY A 60 -6.29 5.16 1.91
N LEU A 61 -5.63 4.04 2.25
CA LEU A 61 -6.26 2.71 2.26
C LEU A 61 -7.35 2.62 3.33
N ILE A 62 -7.07 3.12 4.53
CA ILE A 62 -8.03 3.14 5.64
C ILE A 62 -9.26 3.97 5.28
N VAL A 63 -9.06 5.17 4.71
CA VAL A 63 -10.15 6.03 4.24
C VAL A 63 -11.03 5.30 3.23
N TRP A 64 -10.43 4.60 2.26
CA TRP A 64 -11.19 3.78 1.31
C TRP A 64 -12.00 2.68 2.02
N LEU A 65 -11.39 1.95 2.96
CA LEU A 65 -12.06 0.88 3.69
C LEU A 65 -13.26 1.36 4.51
N LEU A 66 -13.19 2.58 5.08
CA LEU A 66 -14.26 3.18 5.86
C LEU A 66 -15.40 3.71 4.97
N LEU A 67 -15.06 4.34 3.84
CA LEU A 67 -16.04 5.03 2.98
C LEU A 67 -16.58 4.15 1.84
N ARG A 68 -15.98 2.99 1.57
CA ARG A 68 -16.41 2.14 0.45
C ARG A 68 -17.87 1.71 0.61
N PRO A 69 -18.67 1.72 -0.48
CA PRO A 69 -20.04 1.23 -0.45
C PRO A 69 -20.10 -0.24 -0.03
N GLN A 70 -21.02 -0.62 0.87
CA GLN A 70 -21.16 -2.01 1.32
C GLN A 70 -21.80 -2.91 0.25
N ASN A 71 -22.69 -2.35 -0.57
CA ASN A 71 -23.40 -3.08 -1.61
C ASN A 71 -22.75 -2.83 -2.97
N THR A 72 -22.47 -3.90 -3.72
CA THR A 72 -22.16 -3.85 -5.14
C THR A 72 -23.46 -3.56 -5.90
N ASN A 73 -23.97 -2.33 -5.82
CA ASN A 73 -25.08 -1.90 -6.65
C ASN A 73 -24.55 -1.75 -8.08
N GLN A 74 -24.50 -2.87 -8.80
CA GLN A 74 -24.47 -2.85 -10.26
C GLN A 74 -25.85 -2.35 -10.70
N GLN A 75 -25.98 -1.03 -10.82
CA GLN A 75 -27.10 -0.45 -11.55
C GLN A 75 -26.81 -0.72 -13.03
N VAL A 76 -27.25 -1.89 -13.49
CA VAL A 76 -27.57 -2.13 -14.91
C VAL A 76 -29.02 -1.75 -15.14
#